data_AF-A0A4Y2CIY5-F1
#
_entry.id   AF-A0A4Y2CIY5-F1
#
_cell.length_a   1.000
_cell.length_b   1.000
_cell.length_c   1.000
_cell.angle_alpha   90.00
_cell.angle_beta   90.00
_cell.angle_gamma   90.00
#
_symmetry.space_group_name_H-M   'P 1'
#
loop_
_entity.id
_entity.type
_entity.pdbx_description
1 polymer ?
#
loop_
_entity_poly.entity_id
_entity_poly.type
_entity_poly.pdbx_seq_one_letter_code
_entity_poly.pdbx_strand_id
1 'polypeptide(L)'
;MISAYIKPNLMGGFPLEDFKKLLNSGQNVIITGDLNATHINWNNYNCSPYGRKLFNFISNVEGVRVIAPHSPTHLNHSSRDTVLDICVQKRTPFNSEIHVLNKLNSDPSQLLWQLTLGLSQ
;
A
#
# COMPACT_ATOMS: atom_id res chain seq x y z
N MET A 1 -9.59 5.48 9.41
CA MET A 1 -8.89 4.61 8.45
C MET A 1 -9.65 4.69 7.14
N ILE A 2 -8.94 4.67 6.01
CA ILE A 2 -9.50 4.75 4.66
C ILE A 2 -9.06 3.48 3.92
N SER A 3 -10.02 2.72 3.41
CA SER A 3 -9.73 1.63 2.47
C SER A 3 -9.64 2.20 1.06
N ALA A 4 -8.62 1.82 0.30
CA ALA A 4 -8.43 2.29 -1.07
C ALA A 4 -8.15 1.13 -2.02
N TYR A 5 -8.81 1.16 -3.18
CA TYR A 5 -8.48 0.34 -4.32
C TYR A 5 -8.16 1.28 -5.49
N ILE A 6 -6.97 1.15 -6.07
CA ILE A 6 -6.59 1.93 -7.25
C ILE A 6 -6.64 1.00 -8.44
N LYS A 7 -7.52 1.31 -9.39
CA LYS A 7 -7.63 0.53 -10.62
C LYS A 7 -6.27 0.52 -11.37
N PRO A 8 -5.78 -0.64 -11.83
CA PRO A 8 -4.58 -0.69 -12.65
C PRO A 8 -4.85 -0.05 -14.02
N ASN A 9 -3.80 0.48 -14.65
CA ASN A 9 -3.84 1.00 -16.04
C ASN A 9 -4.84 2.15 -16.28
N LEU A 10 -5.16 2.96 -15.27
CA LEU A 10 -5.88 4.24 -15.46
C LEU A 10 -5.11 5.15 -16.43
N MET A 11 -5.84 5.72 -17.39
CA MET A 11 -5.35 6.83 -18.21
C MET A 11 -4.97 8.00 -17.29
N GLY A 12 -3.72 8.48 -17.40
CA GLY A 12 -3.17 9.52 -16.51
C GLY A 12 -2.37 8.97 -15.31
N GLY A 13 -2.36 7.65 -15.13
CA GLY A 13 -1.57 6.96 -14.12
C GLY A 13 -2.16 7.07 -12.71
N PHE A 14 -1.30 6.92 -11.69
CA PHE A 14 -1.73 6.97 -10.28
C PHE A 14 -2.49 8.29 -9.98
N PRO A 15 -3.69 8.23 -9.37
CA PRO A 15 -4.56 9.38 -9.09
C PRO A 15 -4.05 10.20 -7.90
N LEU A 16 -2.92 10.85 -8.09
CA LEU A 16 -2.15 11.49 -7.02
C LEU A 16 -2.91 12.62 -6.32
N GLU A 17 -3.72 13.39 -7.05
CA GLU A 17 -4.48 14.51 -6.47
C GLU A 17 -5.57 14.03 -5.50
N ASP A 18 -6.27 12.96 -5.82
CA ASP A 18 -7.26 12.39 -4.90
C ASP A 18 -6.57 11.70 -3.72
N PHE A 19 -5.44 11.03 -3.95
CA PHE A 19 -4.62 10.47 -2.89
C PHE A 19 -4.13 11.55 -1.90
N LYS A 20 -3.71 12.72 -2.40
CA LYS A 20 -3.34 13.88 -1.59
C LYS A 20 -4.51 14.38 -0.74
N LYS A 21 -5.71 14.49 -1.31
CA LYS A 21 -6.92 14.90 -0.56
C LYS A 21 -7.21 13.91 0.57
N LEU A 22 -7.15 12.61 0.30
CA LEU A 22 -7.34 11.57 1.33
C LEU A 22 -6.29 11.69 2.44
N LEU A 23 -5.02 11.84 2.08
CA LEU A 23 -3.92 11.97 3.03
C LEU A 23 -4.01 13.26 3.88
N ASN A 24 -4.62 14.31 3.33
CA ASN A 24 -4.83 15.60 3.98
C ASN A 24 -6.19 15.75 4.67
N SER A 25 -7.03 14.70 4.66
CA SER A 25 -8.33 14.69 5.34
C SER A 25 -8.23 14.81 6.86
N GLY A 26 -7.04 14.59 7.44
CA GLY A 26 -6.78 14.76 8.86
C GLY A 26 -5.30 14.84 9.21
N GLN A 27 -5.02 15.02 10.50
CA GLN A 27 -3.66 14.96 11.03
C GLN A 27 -3.14 13.51 11.09
N ASN A 28 -3.99 12.58 11.54
CA ASN A 28 -3.71 11.15 11.67
C ASN A 28 -4.52 10.37 10.64
N VAL A 29 -3.86 9.88 9.59
CA VAL A 29 -4.53 9.19 8.48
C VAL A 29 -3.83 7.88 8.19
N ILE A 30 -4.64 6.84 7.99
CA ILE A 30 -4.19 5.53 7.51
C ILE A 30 -5.00 5.25 6.24
N ILE A 31 -4.30 5.08 5.12
CA ILE A 31 -4.85 4.65 3.82
C ILE A 31 -4.29 3.25 3.55
N THR A 32 -5.13 2.26 3.33
CA THR A 32 -4.68 0.88 3.11
C THR A 32 -5.54 0.14 2.10
N GLY A 33 -4.96 -0.85 1.42
CA GLY A 33 -5.62 -1.68 0.42
C GLY A 33 -4.76 -1.82 -0.83
N ASP A 34 -5.33 -2.40 -1.88
CA ASP A 34 -4.65 -2.62 -3.15
C ASP A 34 -4.46 -1.29 -3.91
N LEU A 35 -3.24 -0.75 -3.84
CA LEU A 35 -2.90 0.49 -4.53
C LEU A 35 -2.39 0.27 -5.96
N ASN A 36 -2.32 -0.99 -6.43
CA ASN A 36 -1.76 -1.39 -7.72
C ASN A 36 -0.41 -0.70 -8.03
N ALA A 37 0.44 -0.58 -7.00
CA ALA A 37 1.66 0.21 -7.03
C ALA A 37 2.85 -0.60 -6.47
N THR A 38 3.69 -1.14 -7.35
CA THR A 38 4.91 -1.85 -6.94
C THR A 38 6.10 -0.89 -6.79
N HIS A 39 6.88 -1.06 -5.72
CA HIS A 39 8.15 -0.36 -5.50
C HIS A 39 9.12 -1.25 -4.72
N ILE A 40 10.43 -1.15 -4.99
CA ILE A 40 11.46 -1.98 -4.33
C ILE A 40 11.49 -1.79 -2.81
N ASN A 41 11.19 -0.58 -2.33
CA ASN A 41 11.08 -0.28 -0.88
C ASN A 41 9.81 -0.87 -0.23
N TRP A 42 8.91 -1.45 -1.02
CA TRP A 42 7.68 -2.08 -0.57
C TRP A 42 7.71 -3.57 -0.91
N ASN A 43 8.90 -4.18 -0.80
CA ASN A 43 9.12 -5.61 -0.95
C ASN A 43 8.68 -6.19 -2.32
N ASN A 44 8.80 -5.38 -3.37
CA ASN A 44 8.63 -5.82 -4.76
C ASN A 44 9.98 -5.95 -5.46
N TYR A 45 10.05 -6.78 -6.50
CA TYR A 45 11.24 -6.92 -7.34
C TYR A 45 11.53 -5.70 -8.22
N ASN A 46 10.49 -4.95 -8.60
CA ASN A 46 10.59 -3.81 -9.50
C ASN A 46 9.73 -2.63 -9.05
N CYS A 47 9.95 -1.47 -9.68
CA CYS A 47 9.11 -0.29 -9.49
C CYS A 47 8.22 -0.08 -10.72
N SER A 48 6.90 -0.08 -10.50
CA SER A 48 5.90 0.36 -11.48
C SER A 48 5.87 1.88 -11.62
N PRO A 49 5.31 2.45 -12.71
CA PRO A 49 5.06 3.89 -12.81
C PRO A 49 4.22 4.44 -11.65
N TYR A 50 3.27 3.65 -11.15
CA TYR A 50 2.38 4.02 -10.04
C TYR A 50 3.18 4.09 -8.74
N GLY A 51 3.98 3.05 -8.47
CA GLY A 51 4.84 3.00 -7.30
C GLY A 51 5.89 4.11 -7.29
N ARG A 52 6.53 4.43 -8.43
CA ARG A 52 7.45 5.58 -8.50
C ARG A 52 6.75 6.90 -8.19
N LYS A 53 5.57 7.14 -8.77
CA LYS A 53 4.81 8.38 -8.56
C LYS A 53 4.38 8.54 -7.10
N LEU A 54 3.85 7.48 -6.50
CA LEU A 54 3.45 7.45 -5.10
C LEU A 54 4.66 7.57 -4.16
N PHE A 55 5.74 6.83 -4.41
CA PHE A 55 6.97 6.88 -3.62
C PHE A 55 7.61 8.27 -3.64
N ASN A 56 7.74 8.88 -4.82
CA ASN A 56 8.27 10.24 -4.95
C ASN A 56 7.41 11.24 -4.18
N PHE A 57 6.08 11.11 -4.21
CA PHE A 57 5.21 11.97 -3.43
C PHE A 57 5.43 11.77 -1.92
N ILE A 58 5.32 10.54 -1.42
CA ILE A 58 5.42 10.23 0.01
C ILE A 58 6.78 10.63 0.57
N SER A 59 7.86 10.44 -0.18
CA SER A 59 9.23 10.82 0.24
C SER A 59 9.39 12.31 0.48
N ASN A 60 8.49 13.15 -0.05
CA ASN A 60 8.48 14.59 0.15
C ASN A 60 7.44 15.07 1.19
N VAL A 61 6.73 14.16 1.88
CA VAL A 61 5.73 14.50 2.89
C VAL A 61 6.19 14.06 4.28
N GLU A 62 6.43 15.04 5.14
CA GLU A 62 6.91 14.79 6.50
C GLU A 62 5.89 14.03 7.36
N GLY A 63 6.37 13.03 8.10
CA GLY A 63 5.56 12.22 8.99
C GLY A 63 4.67 11.21 8.26
N VAL A 64 4.96 10.93 6.99
CA VAL A 64 4.27 9.89 6.21
C VAL A 64 5.22 8.73 5.94
N ARG A 65 4.75 7.51 6.14
CA ARG A 65 5.50 6.28 5.81
C ARG A 65 4.61 5.27 5.10
N VAL A 66 5.25 4.37 4.36
CA VAL A 66 4.62 3.18 3.80
C VAL A 66 5.00 1.96 4.63
N ILE A 67 4.01 1.12 4.88
CA ILE A 67 4.13 -0.15 5.59
C ILE A 67 3.70 -1.20 4.58
N ALA A 68 4.59 -2.16 4.32
CA ALA A 68 4.39 -3.20 3.34
C ALA A 68 4.68 -4.56 3.99
N PRO A 69 3.91 -5.61 3.68
CA PRO A 69 4.19 -6.94 4.18
C PRO A 69 5.49 -7.52 3.59
N HIS A 70 6.13 -8.38 4.37
CA HIS A 70 7.30 -9.16 3.93
C HIS A 70 6.96 -10.30 2.96
N SER A 71 5.69 -10.62 2.81
CA SER A 71 5.19 -11.63 1.86
C SER A 71 4.35 -10.96 0.78
N PRO A 72 4.33 -11.49 -0.46
CA PRO A 72 3.46 -11.00 -1.51
C PRO A 72 2.00 -10.99 -1.08
N THR A 73 1.21 -10.08 -1.65
CA THR A 73 -0.25 -9.98 -1.42
C THR A 73 -1.04 -10.40 -2.65
N HIS A 74 -0.38 -10.38 -3.81
CA HIS A 74 -0.92 -10.81 -5.08
C HIS A 74 0.00 -11.85 -5.74
N LEU A 75 -0.56 -13.05 -5.98
CA LEU A 75 0.11 -14.20 -6.58
C LEU A 75 -0.07 -14.18 -8.09
N ASN A 76 1.04 -14.24 -8.83
CA ASN A 76 1.04 -14.24 -10.29
C ASN A 76 1.39 -15.64 -10.82
N HIS A 77 0.59 -16.15 -11.76
CA HIS A 77 0.87 -17.45 -12.39
C HIS A 77 1.98 -17.40 -13.44
N SER A 78 2.09 -16.29 -14.16
CA SER A 78 2.98 -16.14 -15.32
C SER A 78 4.08 -15.10 -15.11
N SER A 79 4.13 -14.48 -13.94
CA SER A 79 5.10 -13.46 -13.57
C SER A 79 5.43 -13.56 -12.08
N ARG A 80 6.30 -12.69 -11.56
CA ARG A 80 6.65 -12.71 -10.14
C ARG A 80 5.49 -12.19 -9.29
N ASP A 81 5.30 -12.80 -8.13
CA ASP A 81 4.36 -12.32 -7.12
C ASP A 81 4.70 -10.88 -6.68
N THR A 82 3.67 -10.15 -6.29
CA THR A 82 3.75 -8.72 -6.02
C THR A 82 3.12 -8.36 -4.68
N VAL A 83 3.65 -7.32 -4.04
CA VAL A 83 3.01 -6.65 -2.90
C VAL A 83 2.27 -5.44 -3.46
N LEU A 84 0.95 -5.51 -3.50
CA LEU A 84 0.07 -4.44 -3.97
C LEU A 84 -0.74 -3.83 -2.82
N ASP A 85 -0.97 -4.62 -1.77
CA ASP A 85 -1.69 -4.22 -0.57
C ASP A 85 -0.70 -3.68 0.44
N ILE A 86 -0.72 -2.35 0.55
CA ILE A 86 0.18 -1.59 1.41
C ILE A 86 -0.63 -0.63 2.28
N CYS A 87 0.00 -0.14 3.34
CA CYS A 87 -0.57 0.88 4.21
C CYS A 87 0.29 2.14 4.14
N VAL A 88 -0.34 3.28 3.86
CA VAL A 88 0.26 4.61 3.95
C VAL A 88 -0.26 5.29 5.21
N GLN A 89 0.66 5.64 6.10
CA GLN A 89 0.37 6.12 7.44
C GLN A 89 0.94 7.53 7.62
N LYS A 90 0.11 8.48 8.07
CA LYS A 90 0.48 9.87 8.38
C LYS A 90 0.35 10.15 9.88
N ARG A 91 1.47 10.56 10.49
CA ARG A 91 1.63 11.10 11.85
C ARG A 91 0.96 10.32 12.98
N THR A 92 0.67 9.04 12.80
CA THR A 92 0.03 8.26 13.85
C THR A 92 1.07 7.74 14.85
N PRO A 93 0.81 7.79 16.17
CA PRO A 93 1.75 7.38 17.22
C PRO A 93 1.92 5.85 17.33
N PHE A 94 1.26 5.08 16.48
CA PHE A 94 1.26 3.63 16.54
C PHE A 94 2.39 3.03 15.70
N ASN A 95 3.04 1.99 16.24
CA ASN A 95 3.78 1.05 15.44
C ASN A 95 2.79 0.16 14.70
N SER A 96 2.97 0.00 13.41
CA SER A 96 2.03 -0.76 12.60
C SER A 96 2.75 -1.73 11.71
N GLU A 97 2.15 -2.92 11.57
CA GLU A 97 2.68 -4.01 10.79
C GLU A 97 1.57 -4.61 9.94
N ILE A 98 1.92 -5.04 8.73
CA ILE A 98 1.02 -5.80 7.86
C ILE A 98 1.56 -7.21 7.72
N HIS A 99 0.70 -8.19 8.00
CA HIS A 99 0.99 -9.61 7.86
C HIS A 99 0.03 -10.25 6.88
N VAL A 100 0.53 -11.15 6.03
CA VAL A 100 -0.28 -11.95 5.12
C VAL A 100 -0.70 -13.23 5.85
N LEU A 101 -2.00 -13.49 5.90
CA LEU A 101 -2.58 -14.55 6.73
C LEU A 101 -2.83 -15.84 5.96
N ASN A 102 -3.55 -15.79 4.83
CA ASN A 102 -3.92 -16.98 4.05
C ASN A 102 -4.45 -16.61 2.67
N LYS A 103 -4.59 -17.60 1.78
CA LYS A 103 -5.20 -17.44 0.46
C LYS A 103 -6.71 -17.28 0.54
N LEU A 104 -7.27 -16.37 -0.26
CA LEU A 104 -8.73 -16.25 -0.38
C LEU A 104 -9.27 -17.39 -1.26
N ASN A 105 -10.37 -18.00 -0.83
CA ASN A 105 -11.03 -19.06 -1.61
C ASN A 105 -11.71 -18.53 -2.88
N SER A 106 -12.08 -17.24 -2.89
CA SER A 106 -12.82 -16.61 -3.99
C SER A 106 -11.93 -16.16 -5.14
N ASP A 107 -10.72 -15.69 -4.83
CA ASP A 107 -9.73 -15.27 -5.82
C ASP A 107 -8.38 -15.89 -5.47
N PRO A 108 -7.91 -16.87 -6.26
CA PRO A 108 -6.66 -17.54 -5.96
C PRO A 108 -5.42 -16.67 -6.20
N SER A 109 -5.56 -15.50 -6.83
CA SER A 109 -4.48 -14.53 -6.99
C SER A 109 -4.37 -13.57 -5.81
N GLN A 110 -5.39 -13.47 -4.96
CA GLN A 110 -5.39 -12.56 -3.81
C GLN A 110 -5.26 -13.31 -2.48
N LEU A 111 -4.54 -12.68 -1.55
CA LEU A 111 -4.36 -13.17 -0.20
C LEU A 111 -5.20 -12.35 0.80
N LEU A 112 -5.32 -12.84 2.01
CA LEU A 112 -5.84 -12.09 3.15
C LEU A 112 -4.66 -11.49 3.90
N TRP A 113 -4.77 -10.25 4.32
CA TRP A 113 -3.77 -9.58 5.16
C TRP A 113 -4.43 -8.85 6.33
N GLN A 114 -3.63 -8.63 7.36
CA GLN A 114 -4.04 -7.95 8.58
C GLN A 114 -3.08 -6.81 8.89
N LEU A 115 -3.63 -5.61 9.11
CA LEU A 115 -2.93 -4.47 9.67
C LEU A 115 -3.11 -4.46 11.19
N THR A 116 -2.01 -4.53 11.93
CA THR A 116 -2.00 -4.42 13.39
C THR A 116 -1.47 -3.04 13.79
N LEU A 117 -2.15 -2.38 14.74
CA LEU A 117 -1.72 -1.11 15.33
C LEU A 117 -1.34 -1.34 16.79
N GLY A 118 -0.06 -1.23 17.12
CA GLY A 118 0.48 -1.31 18.47
C GLY A 118 0.77 0.07 19.05
N LEU A 119 0.58 0.24 20.35
CA LEU A 119 1.07 1.43 21.06
C LEU A 119 2.60 1.48 20.98
N SER A 120 3.16 2.66 20.71
CA SER A 120 4.59 2.90 20.91
C SER A 120 4.92 2.68 22.39
N GLN A 121 5.87 1.78 22.68
CA GLN A 121 6.46 1.68 24.03
C GLN A 121 7.22 2.95 24.39
#